data_AF-A0A838PBE7-F1
#
_entry.id   AF-A0A838PBE7-F1
#
_cell.length_a   1.000
_cell.length_b   1.000
_cell.length_c   1.000
_cell.angle_alpha   90.00
_cell.angle_beta   90.00
_cell.angle_gamma   90.00
#
_symmetry.space_group_name_H-M   'P 1'
#
loop_
_entity.id
_entity.type
_entity.pdbx_description
1 polymer ?
#
loop_
_entity_poly.entity_id
_entity_poly.type
_entity_poly.pdbx_seq_one_letter_code
_entity_poly.pdbx_strand_id
1 'polypeptide(L)'
;MHVTIFDNGGRTFDRYTVFFDFEGDDSYALGIGDTGNVPDGFCMTVDAIEGEHLGREIGLDEMTPAARKAVEEEIAFVEEILSNGHDGG
;
A
#
# COMPACT_ATOMS: atom_id res chain seq x y z
N MET A 1 7.47 10.70 -0.96
CA MET A 1 6.55 9.56 -0.98
C MET A 1 5.26 9.98 -0.31
N HIS A 2 4.14 9.79 -0.99
CA HIS A 2 2.80 9.96 -0.43
C HIS A 2 2.13 8.58 -0.35
N VAL A 3 1.38 8.32 0.73
CA VAL A 3 0.73 7.02 0.94
C VAL A 3 -0.77 7.23 1.08
N THR A 4 -1.54 6.57 0.21
CA THR A 4 -3.02 6.63 0.21
C THR A 4 -3.58 5.24 0.47
N ILE A 5 -4.57 5.11 1.36
CA ILE A 5 -5.13 3.81 1.77
C ILE A 5 -6.63 3.81 1.53
N PHE A 6 -7.14 2.76 0.89
CA PHE A 6 -8.56 2.56 0.64
C PHE A 6 -9.05 1.25 1.27
N ASP A 7 -10.17 1.28 2.01
CA ASP A 7 -10.89 0.08 2.46
C ASP A 7 -12.01 -0.26 1.48
N ASN A 8 -11.88 -1.40 0.81
CA ASN A 8 -12.86 -1.99 -0.09
C ASN A 8 -13.97 -2.76 0.65
N GLY A 9 -13.87 -2.88 1.98
CA GLY A 9 -14.81 -3.60 2.84
C GLY A 9 -14.88 -5.09 2.54
N GLY A 10 -13.80 -5.67 2.00
CA GLY A 10 -13.73 -7.07 1.59
C GLY A 10 -14.60 -7.42 0.37
N ARG A 11 -14.98 -6.43 -0.44
CA ARG A 11 -15.78 -6.64 -1.66
C ARG A 11 -14.94 -7.02 -2.88
N THR A 12 -13.63 -6.83 -2.80
CA THR A 12 -12.63 -7.19 -3.83
C THR A 12 -11.71 -8.30 -3.30
N PHE A 13 -10.66 -8.63 -4.05
CA PHE A 13 -9.69 -9.67 -3.67
C PHE A 13 -8.87 -9.29 -2.42
N ASP A 14 -8.60 -7.99 -2.27
CA ASP A 14 -7.98 -7.33 -1.13
C ASP A 14 -9.03 -6.61 -0.26
N ARG A 15 -8.79 -6.49 1.05
CA ARG A 15 -9.62 -5.61 1.90
C ARG A 15 -9.15 -4.17 1.78
N TYR A 16 -7.84 -3.97 1.82
CA TYR A 16 -7.21 -2.66 1.74
C TYR A 16 -6.33 -2.55 0.49
N THR A 17 -6.45 -1.45 -0.22
CA THR A 17 -5.52 -1.07 -1.30
C THR A 17 -4.66 0.09 -0.82
N VAL A 18 -3.35 -0.05 -0.90
CA VAL A 18 -2.38 0.97 -0.49
C VAL A 18 -1.62 1.47 -1.70
N PHE A 19 -1.62 2.76 -1.94
CA PHE A 19 -0.86 3.41 -3.00
C PHE A 19 0.35 4.13 -2.41
N PHE A 20 1.50 3.94 -3.03
CA PHE A 20 2.75 4.62 -2.75
C PHE A 20 3.10 5.47 -3.96
N ASP A 21 2.92 6.79 -3.84
CA ASP A 21 3.20 7.75 -4.90
C ASP A 21 4.61 8.33 -4.70
N PHE A 22 5.46 8.17 -5.70
CA PHE A 22 6.82 8.73 -5.72
C PHE A 22 6.87 9.99 -6.60
N GLU A 23 7.86 10.85 -6.37
CA GLU A 23 8.09 11.98 -7.29
C GLU A 23 8.61 11.43 -8.62
N GLY A 24 7.86 11.62 -9.72
CA GLY A 24 8.31 11.25 -11.06
C GLY A 24 7.45 10.26 -11.85
N ASP A 25 6.13 10.22 -11.62
CA ASP A 25 5.12 9.33 -12.27
C ASP A 25 5.21 7.84 -11.89
N ASP A 26 6.12 7.45 -10.99
CA ASP A 26 6.14 6.09 -10.45
C ASP A 26 5.13 5.98 -9.29
N SER A 27 4.14 5.10 -9.46
CA SER A 27 3.19 4.74 -8.41
C SER A 27 3.17 3.22 -8.22
N TYR A 28 3.30 2.77 -6.99
CA TYR A 28 3.21 1.35 -6.64
C TYR A 28 1.97 1.11 -5.79
N ALA A 29 1.20 0.08 -6.11
CA ALA A 29 0.02 -0.31 -5.33
C ALA A 29 0.22 -1.69 -4.69
N LEU A 30 -0.29 -1.82 -3.46
CA LEU A 30 -0.23 -3.02 -2.63
C LEU A 30 -1.65 -3.41 -2.16
N GLY A 31 -2.07 -4.63 -2.47
CA GLY A 31 -3.27 -5.25 -1.91
C GLY A 31 -2.99 -5.91 -0.56
N ILE A 32 -3.78 -5.62 0.46
CA ILE A 32 -3.63 -6.13 1.83
C ILE A 32 -4.95 -6.78 2.29
N GLY A 33 -4.85 -7.98 2.84
CA GLY A 33 -5.95 -8.68 3.50
C GLY A 33 -6.14 -8.24 4.95
N ASP A 34 -7.24 -8.67 5.58
CA ASP A 34 -7.54 -8.29 6.97
C ASP A 34 -6.55 -8.87 8.00
N THR A 35 -5.87 -9.95 7.63
CA THR A 35 -4.84 -10.64 8.41
C THR A 35 -3.42 -10.20 8.06
N GLY A 36 -3.26 -9.20 7.17
CA GLY A 36 -1.97 -8.76 6.64
C GLY A 36 -1.56 -9.52 5.37
N ASN A 37 -0.25 -9.63 5.14
CA ASN A 37 0.33 -10.22 3.92
C ASN A 37 0.40 -11.76 3.93
N VAL A 38 0.32 -12.41 5.09
CA VAL A 38 0.56 -13.87 5.24
C VAL A 38 -0.34 -14.42 6.36
N PRO A 39 -0.97 -15.61 6.22
CA PRO A 39 -0.96 -16.53 5.07
C PRO A 39 -2.03 -16.26 4.01
N ASP A 40 -2.95 -15.32 4.25
CA ASP A 40 -4.15 -15.10 3.42
C ASP A 40 -4.14 -13.74 2.69
N GLY A 41 -2.98 -13.05 2.64
CA GLY A 41 -2.83 -11.76 1.99
C GLY A 41 -2.56 -11.88 0.49
N PHE A 42 -3.25 -11.07 -0.31
CA PHE A 42 -3.04 -11.00 -1.76
C PHE A 42 -2.16 -9.79 -2.09
N CYS A 43 -0.84 -9.96 -1.96
CA CYS A 43 0.15 -8.94 -2.30
C CYS A 43 0.47 -9.01 -3.80
N MET A 44 -0.08 -8.08 -4.58
CA MET A 44 0.27 -7.90 -5.99
C MET A 44 0.65 -6.45 -6.25
N THR A 45 1.86 -6.27 -6.79
CA THR A 45 2.24 -5.05 -7.51
C THR A 45 1.35 -4.94 -8.75
N VAL A 46 0.54 -3.89 -8.86
CA VAL A 46 -0.28 -3.63 -10.05
C VAL A 46 -0.01 -2.23 -10.60
N ASP A 47 0.09 -2.12 -11.93
CA ASP A 47 -0.02 -0.83 -12.60
C ASP A 47 -1.48 -0.37 -12.47
N ALA A 48 -1.71 0.72 -11.74
CA ALA A 48 -3.03 1.30 -11.60
C ALA A 48 -3.25 2.38 -12.66
N ILE A 49 -4.46 2.43 -13.24
CA ILE A 49 -4.87 3.53 -14.11
C ILE A 49 -5.50 4.60 -13.21
N GLU A 50 -5.10 5.86 -13.41
CA GLU A 50 -5.66 7.00 -12.68
C GLU A 50 -7.19 7.06 -12.82
N GLY A 51 -7.90 7.07 -11.69
CA GLY A 51 -9.35 7.02 -11.63
C GLY A 51 -9.87 7.08 -10.19
N GLU A 52 -11.18 7.28 -10.03
CA GLU A 52 -11.80 7.32 -8.69
C GLU A 52 -11.81 5.91 -8.08
N HIS A 53 -11.20 5.76 -6.90
CA HIS A 53 -11.19 4.49 -6.18
C HIS A 53 -12.59 4.23 -5.58
N LEU A 54 -13.10 3.01 -5.73
CA LEU A 54 -14.45 2.65 -5.26
C LEU A 54 -14.52 2.36 -3.74
N GLY A 55 -13.35 2.26 -3.10
CA GLY A 55 -13.19 2.08 -1.66
C GLY A 55 -13.22 3.40 -0.88
N ARG A 56 -13.42 3.33 0.43
CA ARG A 56 -13.35 4.50 1.31
C ARG A 56 -11.89 4.79 1.64
N GLU A 57 -11.44 6.02 1.45
CA GLU A 57 -10.13 6.47 1.95
C GLU A 57 -10.10 6.44 3.48
N ILE A 58 -9.07 5.82 4.05
CA ILE A 58 -8.91 5.62 5.50
C ILE A 58 -7.49 5.92 5.97
N GLY A 59 -7.33 6.18 7.27
CA GLY A 59 -6.03 6.25 7.93
C GLY A 59 -5.46 4.89 8.33
N LEU A 60 -4.14 4.82 8.59
CA LEU A 60 -3.47 3.62 9.14
C LEU A 60 -4.09 3.15 10.46
N ASP A 61 -4.62 4.07 11.26
CA ASP A 61 -5.26 3.81 12.54
C ASP A 61 -6.64 3.16 12.42
N GLU A 62 -7.24 3.19 11.23
CA GLU A 62 -8.52 2.54 10.93
C GLU A 62 -8.36 1.09 10.42
N MET A 63 -7.13 0.68 10.09
CA MET A 63 -6.83 -0.70 9.69
C MET A 63 -6.81 -1.65 10.89
N THR A 64 -6.95 -2.96 10.62
CA THR A 64 -6.66 -3.95 11.67
C THR A 64 -5.18 -3.92 12.06
N PRO A 65 -4.82 -4.31 13.30
CA PRO A 65 -3.42 -4.31 13.73
C PRO A 65 -2.47 -5.12 12.84
N ALA A 66 -2.95 -6.23 12.28
CA ALA A 66 -2.16 -7.08 11.39
C ALA A 66 -1.92 -6.42 10.01
N ALA A 67 -2.98 -5.86 9.41
CA ALA A 67 -2.89 -5.15 8.14
C ALA A 67 -2.02 -3.89 8.29
N ARG A 68 -2.24 -3.10 9.34
CA ARG A 68 -1.45 -1.93 9.67
C ARG A 68 0.04 -2.26 9.76
N LYS A 69 0.39 -3.31 10.51
CA LYS A 69 1.79 -3.72 10.68
C LYS A 69 2.44 -4.07 9.34
N ALA A 70 1.73 -4.77 8.45
CA ALA A 70 2.24 -5.10 7.12
C ALA A 70 2.51 -3.85 6.26
N VAL A 71 1.63 -2.84 6.34
CA VAL A 71 1.82 -1.56 5.64
C VAL A 71 2.98 -0.77 6.25
N GLU A 72 3.12 -0.72 7.56
CA GLU A 72 4.24 -0.05 8.24
C GLU A 72 5.59 -0.68 7.89
N GLU A 73 5.67 -2.01 7.79
CA GLU A 73 6.86 -2.73 7.35
C GLU A 73 7.23 -2.41 5.89
N GLU A 74 6.23 -2.31 5.00
CA GLU A 74 6.45 -1.93 3.60
C GLU A 74 6.90 -0.47 3.47
N ILE A 75 6.28 0.47 4.20
CA ILE A 75 6.68 1.88 4.25
C ILE A 75 8.15 1.99 4.62
N ALA A 76 8.57 1.32 5.70
CA ALA A 76 9.95 1.38 6.18
C ALA A 76 10.93 0.82 5.14
N PHE A 77 10.58 -0.28 4.46
CA PHE A 77 11.40 -0.86 3.40
C PHE A 77 11.55 0.07 2.19
N VAL A 78 10.46 0.70 1.75
CA VAL A 78 10.48 1.65 0.63
C VAL A 78 11.27 2.91 0.97
N GLU A 79 11.12 3.45 2.19
CA GLU A 79 11.91 4.60 2.66
C GLU A 79 13.42 4.27 2.68
N GLU A 80 13.78 3.06 3.10
CA GLU A 80 15.17 2.60 3.05
C GLU A 80 15.71 2.58 1.61
N ILE A 81 14.95 2.04 0.65
CA ILE A 81 15.33 2.03 -0.78
C ILE A 81 15.54 3.46 -1.29
N LEU A 82 14.60 4.37 -1.03
CA LEU A 82 14.69 5.76 -1.48
C LEU A 82 15.89 6.49 -0.86
N SER A 83 16.21 6.22 0.41
CA SER A 83 17.35 6.83 1.09
C SER A 83 18.70 6.34 0.55
N ASN A 84 18.77 5.08 0.12
CA ASN A 84 20.00 4.47 -0.40
C ASN A 84 20.21 4.72 -1.90
N GLY A 85 19.16 5.10 -2.64
CA GLY A 85 19.22 5.40 -4.07
C GLY A 85 19.91 6.73 -4.45
N HIS A 86 20.28 7.57 -3.47
CA HIS A 86 20.85 8.91 -3.72
C HIS A 86 22.39 8.96 -3.81
N ASP A 87 23.10 7.85 -3.55
CA ASP A 87 24.58 7.79 -3.54
C ASP A 87 25.21 7.26 -4.86
N GLY A 88 24.46 7.24 -5.96
CA GLY A 88 24.88 6.66 -7.24
C GLY A 88 24.87 7.62 -8.43
N GLY A 89 25.48 8.81 -8.30
CA GLY A 89 25.66 9.80 -9.39
C GLY A 89 27.11 10.21 -9.58
#